data_AF-A0A550CCY7-F1
#
_entry.id   AF-A0A550CCY7-F1
#
_cell.length_a   1.000
_cell.length_b   1.000
_cell.length_c   1.000
_cell.angle_alpha   90.00
_cell.angle_beta   90.00
_cell.angle_gamma   90.00
#
_symmetry.space_group_name_H-M   'P 1'
#
loop_
_entity.id
_entity.type
_entity.pdbx_description
1 polymer ?
#
loop_
_entity_poly.entity_id
_entity_poly.type
_entity_poly.pdbx_seq_one_letter_code
_entity_poly.pdbx_strand_id
1 'polypeptide(L)'
;MGMRATNTTKDATQRHVNDMLDTLRGEHYRHTQNVSRARRVPPSTGNRTAPNLPFFLEYYSSAPAPKRQSGPPPPRSWTQSASVTDTPNWRASRLAPVFACLPEPSHTDDFPPLARLCLRSLLSLYTTDELIEEVAPLLPGHLRRLLVRDAAIHAPFSTAQLLRLGGEEGHIEDELVIVGPAAGLREDHAVRLAQNARTFTTEKWDADDDAGAQPLQSLVILSARLTSSALLKLPPSLTHLALINLPDTILLYRLPSVCPLLVFLDLSHNSWLNEHDRRVDLMRVDWTRWTQLKRLVLRGCYVPHELPAKVNKSRWDDVAIIQE
;
A
#
# COMPACT_ATOMS: atom_id res chain seq x y z
N MET A 1 -67.69 -7.24 1.86
CA MET A 1 -66.64 -8.28 1.92
C MET A 1 -66.36 -8.77 0.50
N GLY A 2 -65.33 -8.25 -0.15
CA GLY A 2 -64.97 -8.63 -1.53
C GLY A 2 -63.69 -9.47 -1.51
N MET A 3 -63.79 -10.74 -1.90
CA MET A 3 -62.65 -11.64 -2.04
C MET A 3 -61.82 -11.24 -3.27
N ARG A 4 -60.53 -10.94 -3.05
CA ARG A 4 -59.56 -10.57 -4.09
C ARG A 4 -58.80 -11.83 -4.51
N ALA A 5 -59.12 -12.37 -5.69
CA ALA A 5 -58.42 -13.49 -6.27
C ALA A 5 -56.97 -13.09 -6.64
N THR A 6 -56.02 -13.91 -6.21
CA THR A 6 -54.57 -13.67 -6.32
C THR A 6 -54.01 -14.28 -7.60
N ASN A 7 -53.47 -13.43 -8.49
CA ASN A 7 -52.81 -13.79 -9.75
C ASN A 7 -51.38 -14.30 -9.55
N THR A 8 -51.12 -15.25 -8.65
CA THR A 8 -49.75 -15.69 -8.31
C THR A 8 -49.11 -16.64 -9.32
N THR A 9 -49.88 -17.26 -10.21
CA THR A 9 -49.38 -18.32 -11.11
C THR A 9 -48.68 -17.78 -12.36
N LYS A 10 -49.08 -16.60 -12.86
CA LYS A 10 -48.45 -15.99 -14.05
C LYS A 10 -47.06 -15.42 -13.77
N ASP A 11 -46.84 -14.89 -12.57
CA ASP A 11 -45.53 -14.34 -12.19
C ASP A 11 -44.48 -15.44 -12.01
N ALA A 12 -44.88 -16.63 -11.56
CA ALA A 12 -43.99 -17.76 -11.38
C ALA A 12 -43.45 -18.29 -12.73
N THR A 13 -44.31 -18.39 -13.75
CA THR A 13 -43.88 -18.83 -15.09
C THR A 13 -42.97 -17.80 -15.76
N GLN A 14 -43.23 -16.51 -15.56
CA GLN A 14 -42.41 -15.45 -16.16
C GLN A 14 -40.99 -15.38 -15.55
N ARG A 15 -40.85 -15.63 -14.24
CA ARG A 15 -39.52 -15.73 -13.60
C ARG A 15 -38.73 -16.92 -14.11
N HIS A 16 -39.39 -18.08 -14.28
CA HIS A 16 -38.75 -19.28 -14.81
C HIS A 16 -38.18 -19.09 -16.23
N VAL A 17 -38.90 -18.35 -17.09
CA VAL A 17 -38.41 -18.01 -18.44
C VAL A 17 -37.18 -17.11 -18.38
N ASN A 18 -37.15 -16.11 -17.50
CA ASN A 18 -35.98 -15.23 -17.35
C ASN A 18 -34.76 -15.99 -16.84
N ASP A 19 -34.92 -16.87 -15.85
CA ASP A 19 -33.82 -17.70 -15.34
C ASP A 19 -33.27 -18.62 -16.44
N MET A 20 -34.14 -19.17 -17.29
CA MET A 20 -33.74 -20.01 -18.43
C MET A 20 -32.97 -19.21 -19.48
N LEU A 21 -33.40 -17.98 -19.78
CA LEU A 21 -32.70 -17.10 -20.73
C LEU A 21 -31.33 -16.66 -20.21
N ASP A 22 -31.20 -16.35 -18.93
CA ASP A 22 -29.91 -15.98 -18.33
C ASP A 22 -28.96 -17.17 -18.28
N THR A 23 -29.47 -18.38 -18.03
CA THR A 23 -28.69 -19.62 -18.11
C THR A 23 -28.19 -19.87 -19.54
N LEU A 24 -29.05 -19.75 -20.54
CA LEU A 24 -28.69 -19.92 -21.96
C LEU A 24 -27.67 -18.86 -22.44
N ARG A 25 -27.81 -17.60 -22.00
CA ARG A 25 -26.84 -16.54 -22.30
C ARG A 25 -25.48 -16.83 -21.67
N GLY A 26 -25.47 -17.29 -20.42
CA GLY A 26 -24.25 -17.68 -19.71
C GLY A 26 -23.52 -18.85 -20.39
N GLU A 27 -24.26 -19.87 -20.83
CA GLU A 27 -23.72 -21.00 -21.58
C GLU A 27 -23.15 -20.56 -22.93
N HIS A 28 -23.87 -19.74 -23.69
CA HIS A 28 -23.38 -19.25 -24.98
C HIS A 28 -22.07 -18.48 -24.83
N TYR A 29 -21.97 -17.61 -23.81
CA TYR A 29 -20.73 -16.86 -23.53
C TYR A 29 -19.55 -17.80 -23.19
N ARG A 30 -19.78 -18.83 -22.38
CA ARG A 30 -18.75 -19.84 -22.06
C ARG A 30 -18.35 -20.65 -23.29
N HIS A 31 -19.30 -21.03 -24.13
CA HIS A 31 -19.05 -21.75 -25.37
C HIS A 31 -18.20 -20.90 -26.34
N THR A 32 -18.54 -19.61 -26.53
CA THR A 32 -17.76 -18.69 -27.37
C THR A 32 -16.35 -18.47 -26.81
N GLN A 33 -16.18 -18.39 -25.49
CA GLN A 33 -14.85 -18.35 -24.83
C GLN A 33 -14.05 -19.63 -25.07
N ASN A 34 -14.66 -20.81 -25.00
CA ASN A 34 -13.99 -22.09 -25.25
C ASN A 34 -13.62 -22.27 -26.73
N VAL A 35 -14.52 -21.93 -27.66
CA VAL A 35 -14.25 -21.97 -29.11
C VAL A 35 -13.14 -20.98 -29.48
N SER A 36 -13.12 -19.78 -28.89
CA SER A 36 -12.05 -18.80 -29.13
C SER A 36 -10.71 -19.17 -28.48
N ARG A 37 -10.72 -19.88 -27.33
CA ARG A 37 -9.50 -20.43 -26.72
C ARG A 37 -8.88 -21.57 -27.53
N ALA A 38 -9.65 -22.33 -28.31
CA ALA A 38 -9.14 -23.39 -29.18
C ALA A 38 -8.20 -22.89 -30.30
N ARG A 39 -8.12 -21.56 -30.53
CA ARG A 39 -7.18 -20.93 -31.48
C ARG A 39 -5.95 -20.29 -30.84
N ARG A 40 -5.67 -20.54 -29.56
CA ARG A 40 -4.33 -20.27 -29.02
C ARG A 40 -3.44 -21.46 -29.31
N VAL A 41 -2.87 -21.47 -30.52
CA VAL A 41 -1.68 -22.26 -30.83
C VAL A 41 -0.65 -21.96 -29.74
N PRO A 42 -0.20 -22.95 -28.95
CA PRO A 42 0.92 -22.72 -28.04
C PRO A 42 2.12 -22.31 -28.91
N PRO A 43 2.84 -21.22 -28.59
CA PRO A 43 4.07 -20.94 -29.30
C PRO A 43 4.99 -22.15 -29.12
N SER A 44 5.49 -22.65 -30.25
CA SER A 44 6.49 -23.69 -30.35
C SER A 44 7.57 -23.52 -29.29
N THR A 45 7.79 -24.57 -28.50
CA THR A 45 8.94 -24.76 -27.62
C THR A 45 10.21 -24.89 -28.46
N GLY A 46 10.68 -23.75 -28.98
CA GLY A 46 12.00 -23.61 -29.56
C GLY A 46 13.01 -23.22 -28.48
N ASN A 47 13.80 -24.19 -28.03
CA ASN A 47 15.07 -23.97 -27.34
C ASN A 47 15.90 -22.90 -28.07
N ARG A 48 16.02 -21.70 -27.47
CA ARG A 48 17.02 -20.69 -27.85
C ARG A 48 17.65 -20.11 -26.58
N THR A 49 18.64 -20.81 -26.09
CA THR A 49 19.80 -20.26 -25.38
C THR A 49 20.55 -19.30 -26.33
N ALA A 50 20.29 -17.99 -26.23
CA ALA A 50 21.24 -16.90 -26.55
C ALA A 50 20.54 -15.53 -26.46
N PRO A 51 20.93 -14.63 -25.55
CA PRO A 51 20.63 -13.21 -25.70
C PRO A 51 21.71 -12.58 -26.60
N ASN A 52 21.45 -12.50 -27.90
CA ASN A 52 22.21 -11.63 -28.80
C ASN A 52 21.60 -10.22 -28.78
N LEU A 53 21.85 -9.48 -27.71
CA LEU A 53 21.76 -8.02 -27.73
C LEU A 53 23.19 -7.47 -27.64
N PRO A 54 23.69 -6.75 -28.66
CA PRO A 54 25.04 -6.23 -28.63
C PRO A 54 25.20 -5.17 -27.55
N PHE A 55 26.20 -5.40 -26.70
CA PHE A 55 26.55 -4.67 -25.48
C PHE A 55 27.24 -3.30 -25.74
N PHE A 56 26.83 -2.53 -26.75
CA PHE A 56 27.55 -1.31 -27.15
C PHE A 56 26.63 -0.10 -27.35
N LEU A 57 25.75 0.21 -26.38
CA LEU A 57 24.91 1.42 -26.47
C LEU A 57 24.84 2.29 -25.21
N GLU A 58 25.87 2.29 -24.37
CA GLU A 58 25.90 3.16 -23.17
C GLU A 58 27.00 4.25 -23.21
N TYR A 59 27.79 4.38 -24.27
CA TYR A 59 28.96 5.29 -24.26
C TYR A 59 28.80 6.66 -24.95
N TYR A 60 27.62 7.06 -25.42
CA TYR A 60 27.42 8.37 -26.08
C TYR A 60 26.20 9.13 -25.54
N SER A 61 26.22 9.54 -24.27
CA SER A 61 25.17 10.37 -23.66
C SER A 61 25.43 11.89 -23.78
N SER A 62 26.10 12.34 -24.83
CA SER A 62 26.35 13.77 -25.09
C SER A 62 26.09 14.23 -26.54
N ALA A 63 25.45 13.39 -27.36
CA ALA A 63 25.10 13.76 -28.73
C ALA A 63 23.72 14.47 -28.81
N PRO A 64 23.56 15.49 -29.67
CA PRO A 64 22.31 16.21 -29.86
C PRO A 64 21.19 15.26 -30.30
N ALA A 65 20.00 15.45 -29.71
CA ALA A 65 18.84 14.57 -29.80
C ALA A 65 18.63 13.95 -31.20
N PRO A 66 18.54 12.61 -31.32
CA PRO A 66 18.36 11.95 -32.60
C PRO A 66 17.04 12.35 -33.26
N LYS A 67 17.14 12.73 -34.54
CA LYS A 67 16.01 13.08 -35.39
C LYS A 67 15.03 11.91 -35.46
N ARG A 68 13.77 12.19 -35.07
CA ARG A 68 12.54 11.38 -35.23
C ARG A 68 12.76 10.00 -35.86
N GLN A 69 12.84 8.95 -35.02
CA GLN A 69 12.75 7.57 -35.50
C GLN A 69 11.47 7.39 -36.30
N SER A 70 11.59 6.80 -37.49
CA SER A 70 10.46 6.53 -38.37
C SER A 70 9.65 5.36 -37.81
N GLY A 71 8.41 5.64 -37.41
CA GLY A 71 7.48 4.65 -36.86
C GLY A 71 6.35 5.33 -36.10
N PRO A 72 5.21 4.65 -35.87
CA PRO A 72 4.22 5.13 -34.91
C PRO A 72 4.91 5.28 -33.54
N PRO A 73 4.59 6.33 -32.76
CA PRO A 73 5.15 6.47 -31.43
C PRO A 73 4.87 5.20 -30.61
N PRO A 74 5.81 4.75 -29.76
CA PRO A 74 5.57 3.60 -28.91
C PRO A 74 4.27 3.81 -28.12
N PRO A 75 3.50 2.74 -27.86
CA PRO A 75 2.29 2.83 -27.06
C PRO A 75 2.58 3.56 -25.75
N ARG A 76 1.64 4.42 -25.29
CA ARG A 76 1.82 5.16 -24.02
C ARG A 76 2.12 4.25 -22.82
N SER A 77 1.71 2.98 -22.86
CA SER A 77 2.01 1.98 -21.85
C SER A 77 3.48 1.56 -21.80
N TRP A 78 4.25 1.77 -22.87
CA TRP A 78 5.67 1.45 -22.98
C TRP A 78 6.54 2.65 -22.61
N THR A 79 6.05 3.86 -22.88
CA THR A 79 6.59 5.08 -22.28
C THR A 79 5.98 5.27 -20.90
N GLN A 80 6.24 4.33 -19.98
CA GLN A 80 6.12 4.67 -18.57
C GLN A 80 7.16 5.76 -18.33
N SER A 81 6.75 7.01 -18.48
CA SER A 81 7.52 8.14 -17.97
C SER A 81 7.73 7.80 -16.51
N ALA A 82 8.95 7.39 -16.15
CA ALA A 82 9.35 7.23 -14.76
C ALA A 82 8.86 8.50 -14.08
N SER A 83 7.84 8.35 -13.23
CA SER A 83 7.21 9.50 -12.62
C SER A 83 8.34 10.27 -11.95
N VAL A 84 8.55 11.53 -12.36
CA VAL A 84 9.61 12.42 -11.85
C VAL A 84 9.63 12.47 -10.32
N THR A 85 8.54 12.02 -9.70
CA THR A 85 8.32 11.92 -8.26
C THR A 85 9.11 10.81 -7.55
N ASP A 86 9.67 9.77 -8.17
CA ASP A 86 10.24 8.64 -7.40
C ASP A 86 11.77 8.72 -7.16
N THR A 87 12.25 9.90 -6.77
CA THR A 87 13.68 10.09 -6.40
C THR A 87 13.89 9.83 -4.90
N PRO A 88 15.10 9.41 -4.46
CA PRO A 88 15.39 9.23 -3.03
C PRO A 88 15.14 10.48 -2.19
N ASN A 89 15.49 11.66 -2.70
CA ASN A 89 15.25 12.93 -2.00
C ASN A 89 13.75 13.22 -1.83
N TRP A 90 12.94 12.89 -2.85
CA TRP A 90 11.50 13.01 -2.73
C TRP A 90 10.95 12.05 -1.67
N ARG A 91 11.36 10.77 -1.69
CA ARG A 91 10.94 9.79 -0.69
C ARG A 91 11.36 10.18 0.73
N ALA A 92 12.60 10.65 0.90
CA ALA A 92 13.11 11.15 2.18
C ALA A 92 12.23 12.29 2.73
N SER A 93 11.92 13.30 1.90
CA SER A 93 11.06 14.42 2.30
C SER A 93 9.64 13.96 2.69
N ARG A 94 9.10 12.95 2.01
CA ARG A 94 7.75 12.42 2.31
C ARG A 94 7.72 11.53 3.55
N LEU A 95 8.73 10.70 3.76
CA LEU A 95 8.79 9.80 4.92
C LEU A 95 9.25 10.50 6.20
N ALA A 96 9.90 11.67 6.11
CA ALA A 96 10.45 12.38 7.27
C ALA A 96 9.44 12.62 8.41
N PRO A 97 8.20 13.11 8.20
CA PRO A 97 7.28 13.33 9.31
C PRO A 97 6.82 12.05 10.00
N VAL A 98 6.70 10.96 9.24
CA VAL A 98 6.32 9.66 9.76
C VAL A 98 7.44 9.13 10.65
N PHE A 99 8.67 9.09 10.12
CA PHE A 99 9.84 8.61 10.86
C PHE A 99 10.17 9.47 12.08
N ALA A 100 9.88 10.78 12.05
CA ALA A 100 10.02 11.67 13.20
C ALA A 100 9.00 11.38 14.34
N CYS A 101 7.92 10.64 14.06
CA CYS A 101 6.92 10.27 15.07
C CYS A 101 7.09 8.85 15.60
N LEU A 102 7.86 8.00 14.92
CA LEU A 102 8.07 6.62 15.32
C LEU A 102 9.10 6.52 16.46
N PRO A 103 8.99 5.51 17.35
CA PRO A 103 9.92 5.30 18.44
C PRO A 103 11.27 4.82 17.89
N GLU A 104 12.15 5.77 17.58
CA GLU A 104 13.57 5.54 17.33
C GLU A 104 14.42 6.54 18.09
N PRO A 105 15.69 6.21 18.38
CA PRO A 105 16.61 7.14 19.02
C PRO A 105 16.68 8.38 18.13
N SER A 106 16.20 9.50 18.67
CA SER A 106 16.23 10.82 18.04
C SER A 106 17.69 11.20 17.81
N HIS A 107 18.24 10.83 16.65
CA HIS A 107 19.53 11.30 16.21
C HIS A 107 19.34 12.69 15.60
N THR A 108 20.18 13.63 16.03
CA THR A 108 20.23 14.98 15.49
C THR A 108 20.48 14.94 13.99
N ASP A 109 19.83 15.81 13.23
CA ASP A 109 19.75 15.82 11.76
C ASP A 109 21.12 15.87 11.04
N ASP A 110 22.20 16.16 11.76
CA ASP A 110 23.50 16.45 11.15
C ASP A 110 24.27 15.21 10.68
N PHE A 111 24.07 14.03 11.31
CA PHE A 111 24.86 12.84 10.98
C PHE A 111 24.05 11.53 11.00
N PRO A 112 24.17 10.68 9.95
CA PRO A 112 23.56 9.37 9.97
C PRO A 112 24.20 8.51 11.07
N PRO A 113 23.40 7.73 11.82
CA PRO A 113 23.92 6.81 12.83
C PRO A 113 24.92 5.81 12.20
N LEU A 114 25.94 5.40 12.97
CA LEU A 114 26.92 4.40 12.50
C LEU A 114 26.23 3.13 11.99
N ALA A 115 25.18 2.66 12.68
CA ALA A 115 24.37 1.51 12.25
C ALA A 115 23.83 1.69 10.83
N ARG A 116 23.33 2.89 10.50
CA ARG A 116 22.82 3.21 9.15
C ARG A 116 23.94 3.22 8.11
N LEU A 117 25.11 3.75 8.44
CA LEU A 117 26.28 3.72 7.55
C LEU A 117 26.74 2.28 7.28
N CYS A 118 26.82 1.44 8.32
CA CYS A 118 27.16 0.03 8.18
C CYS A 118 26.15 -0.73 7.32
N LEU A 119 24.84 -0.50 7.53
CA LEU A 119 23.78 -1.13 6.72
C LEU A 119 23.85 -0.71 5.25
N ARG A 120 24.20 0.55 4.96
CA ARG A 120 24.44 1.00 3.59
C ARG A 120 25.62 0.32 2.93
N SER A 121 26.71 0.13 3.68
CA SER A 121 27.85 -0.65 3.20
C SER A 121 27.47 -2.11 2.93
N LEU A 122 26.60 -2.70 3.75
CA LEU A 122 26.08 -4.05 3.47
C LEU A 122 25.22 -4.06 2.20
N LEU A 123 24.33 -3.07 2.03
CA LEU A 123 23.50 -2.93 0.83
C LEU A 123 24.32 -2.72 -0.46
N SER A 124 25.54 -2.17 -0.36
CA SER A 124 26.42 -2.02 -1.53
C SER A 124 27.29 -3.24 -1.81
N LEU A 125 27.50 -4.11 -0.82
CA LEU A 125 28.32 -5.32 -0.95
C LEU A 125 27.51 -6.54 -1.40
N TYR A 126 26.24 -6.62 -1.01
CA TYR A 126 25.36 -7.76 -1.29
C TYR A 126 24.27 -7.41 -2.29
N THR A 127 23.87 -8.37 -3.11
CA THR A 127 22.62 -8.25 -3.86
C THR A 127 21.43 -8.24 -2.90
N THR A 128 20.29 -7.70 -3.32
CA THR A 128 19.10 -7.64 -2.46
C THR A 128 18.66 -9.03 -2.00
N ASP A 129 18.78 -10.05 -2.85
CA ASP A 129 18.35 -11.40 -2.50
C ASP A 129 19.34 -12.05 -1.52
N GLU A 130 20.66 -11.92 -1.71
CA GLU A 130 21.68 -12.39 -0.75
C GLU A 130 21.51 -11.71 0.62
N LEU A 131 21.24 -10.41 0.63
CA LEU A 131 21.02 -9.68 1.87
C LEU A 131 19.82 -10.23 2.65
N ILE A 132 18.73 -10.58 1.95
CA ILE A 132 17.50 -11.06 2.57
C ILE A 132 17.65 -12.49 3.07
N GLU A 133 18.30 -13.36 2.30
CA GLU A 133 18.39 -14.79 2.63
C GLU A 133 19.55 -15.08 3.60
N GLU A 134 20.68 -14.37 3.50
CA GLU A 134 21.89 -14.68 4.30
C GLU A 134 22.10 -13.73 5.46
N VAL A 135 21.89 -12.42 5.25
CA VAL A 135 22.24 -11.39 6.25
C VAL A 135 21.07 -11.07 7.16
N ALA A 136 19.87 -10.87 6.63
CA ALA A 136 18.71 -10.44 7.40
C ALA A 136 18.34 -11.38 8.55
N PRO A 137 18.43 -12.73 8.43
CA PRO A 137 18.16 -13.63 9.56
C PRO A 137 19.15 -13.47 10.72
N LEU A 138 20.35 -12.95 10.46
CA LEU A 138 21.38 -12.69 11.46
C LEU A 138 21.22 -11.31 12.13
N LEU A 139 20.40 -10.43 11.56
CA LEU A 139 20.19 -9.09 12.08
C LEU A 139 19.09 -9.08 13.16
N PRO A 140 19.37 -8.48 14.33
CA PRO A 140 18.34 -8.12 15.29
C PRO A 140 17.20 -7.33 14.63
N GLY A 141 15.96 -7.51 15.12
CA GLY A 141 14.79 -6.92 14.48
C GLY A 141 14.88 -5.40 14.34
N HIS A 142 15.38 -4.69 15.36
CA HIS A 142 15.59 -3.23 15.27
C HIS A 142 16.56 -2.81 14.16
N LEU A 143 17.59 -3.61 13.83
CA LEU A 143 18.48 -3.34 12.70
C LEU A 143 17.82 -3.66 11.36
N ARG A 144 17.00 -4.72 11.30
CA ARG A 144 16.16 -5.00 10.11
C ARG A 144 15.17 -3.88 9.85
N ARG A 145 14.58 -3.29 10.89
CA ARG A 145 13.70 -2.13 10.78
C ARG A 145 14.43 -0.92 10.20
N LEU A 146 15.61 -0.60 10.74
CA LEU A 146 16.47 0.46 10.20
C LEU A 146 16.86 0.22 8.73
N LEU A 147 17.17 -1.03 8.37
CA LEU A 147 17.47 -1.44 7.00
C LEU A 147 16.27 -1.17 6.08
N VAL A 148 15.06 -1.57 6.46
CA VAL A 148 13.84 -1.32 5.68
C VAL A 148 13.53 0.17 5.56
N ARG A 149 13.72 0.97 6.60
CA ARG A 149 13.55 2.43 6.54
C ARG A 149 14.55 3.09 5.58
N ASP A 150 15.82 2.70 5.61
CA ASP A 150 16.82 3.24 4.69
C ASP A 150 16.58 2.80 3.24
N ALA A 151 16.22 1.52 3.04
CA ALA A 151 15.84 0.98 1.73
C ALA A 151 14.60 1.69 1.17
N ALA A 152 13.58 1.95 2.00
CA ALA A 152 12.38 2.70 1.60
C ALA A 152 12.71 4.09 1.02
N ILE A 153 13.82 4.71 1.44
CA ILE A 153 14.29 5.98 0.89
C ILE A 153 15.14 5.76 -0.36
N HIS A 154 16.12 4.87 -0.33
CA HIS A 154 17.15 4.80 -1.40
C HIS A 154 16.82 3.79 -2.50
N ALA A 155 16.40 2.59 -2.12
CA ALA A 155 16.09 1.49 -3.02
C ALA A 155 14.98 0.61 -2.41
N PRO A 156 13.70 0.98 -2.60
CA PRO A 156 12.57 0.27 -1.99
C PRO A 156 12.56 -1.23 -2.30
N PHE A 157 12.35 -2.04 -1.26
CA PHE A 157 12.13 -3.47 -1.45
C PHE A 157 10.81 -3.75 -2.15
N SER A 158 10.78 -4.77 -3.00
CA SER A 158 9.54 -5.30 -3.57
C SER A 158 8.66 -5.91 -2.46
N THR A 159 7.35 -6.03 -2.71
CA THR A 159 6.44 -6.66 -1.75
C THR A 159 6.86 -8.09 -1.39
N ALA A 160 7.40 -8.87 -2.34
CA ALA A 160 7.89 -10.22 -2.06
C ALA A 160 9.09 -10.21 -1.10
N GLN A 161 10.00 -9.26 -1.27
CA GLN A 161 11.18 -9.09 -0.42
C GLN A 161 10.81 -8.64 1.00
N LEU A 162 9.87 -7.70 1.13
CA LEU A 162 9.33 -7.28 2.43
C LEU A 162 8.68 -8.45 3.19
N LEU A 163 7.94 -9.31 2.49
CA LEU A 163 7.32 -10.49 3.09
C LEU A 163 8.36 -11.50 3.58
N ARG A 164 9.46 -11.70 2.85
CA ARG A 164 10.55 -12.57 3.31
C ARG A 164 11.28 -11.97 4.51
N LEU A 165 11.57 -10.67 4.48
CA LEU A 165 12.22 -9.94 5.59
C LEU A 165 11.39 -9.96 6.88
N GLY A 166 10.06 -9.87 6.75
CA GLY A 166 9.10 -9.92 7.86
C GLY A 166 8.74 -11.34 8.33
N GLY A 167 9.26 -12.38 7.68
CA GLY A 167 9.01 -13.78 8.06
C GLY A 167 7.52 -14.16 8.13
N GLU A 168 7.15 -14.90 9.17
CA GLU A 168 5.76 -15.34 9.37
C GLU A 168 4.83 -14.20 9.82
N GLU A 169 5.38 -13.21 10.51
CA GLU A 169 4.64 -12.04 11.02
C GLU A 169 4.20 -11.12 9.87
N GLY A 170 5.03 -11.02 8.83
CA GLY A 170 4.79 -10.14 7.69
C GLY A 170 5.10 -8.65 7.97
N HIS A 171 5.72 -8.36 9.12
CA HIS A 171 6.20 -7.04 9.51
C HIS A 171 7.53 -7.17 10.28
N ILE A 172 8.18 -6.04 10.57
CA ILE A 172 9.47 -6.02 11.26
C ILE A 172 9.34 -5.11 12.46
N GLU A 173 9.43 -5.67 13.67
CA GLU A 173 9.35 -4.90 14.94
C GLU A 173 8.16 -3.93 14.93
N ASP A 174 6.95 -4.46 14.77
CA ASP A 174 5.67 -3.71 14.67
C ASP A 174 5.48 -2.75 13.47
N GLU A 175 6.44 -2.69 12.54
CA GLU A 175 6.42 -1.75 11.41
C GLU A 175 6.35 -2.45 10.05
N LEU A 176 5.54 -1.89 9.14
CA LEU A 176 5.47 -2.27 7.75
C LEU A 176 5.54 -1.04 6.84
N VAL A 177 6.60 -0.97 6.02
CA VAL A 177 6.84 0.14 5.08
C VAL A 177 6.79 -0.39 3.65
N ILE A 178 5.78 0.03 2.89
CA ILE A 178 5.57 -0.35 1.49
C ILE A 178 5.77 0.89 0.62
N VAL A 179 6.74 0.84 -0.30
CA VAL A 179 7.07 1.97 -1.16
C VAL A 179 7.14 1.55 -2.62
N GLY A 180 6.51 2.35 -3.48
CA GLY A 180 6.66 2.29 -4.93
C GLY A 180 5.42 1.78 -5.69
N PRO A 181 5.31 2.13 -6.99
CA PRO A 181 4.09 1.93 -7.79
C PRO A 181 3.78 0.46 -8.11
N ALA A 182 4.80 -0.40 -8.11
CA ALA A 182 4.66 -1.83 -8.29
C ALA A 182 4.37 -2.57 -6.97
N ALA A 183 4.55 -1.90 -5.83
CA ALA A 183 4.27 -2.46 -4.53
C ALA A 183 2.79 -2.25 -4.15
N GLY A 184 2.28 -3.14 -3.30
CA GLY A 184 0.93 -2.98 -2.77
C GLY A 184 0.65 -3.92 -1.61
N LEU A 185 -0.27 -3.49 -0.75
CA LEU A 185 -0.74 -4.33 0.35
C LEU A 185 -1.80 -5.30 -0.18
N ARG A 186 -1.45 -6.58 -0.26
CA ARG A 186 -2.40 -7.63 -0.66
C ARG A 186 -3.43 -7.84 0.45
N GLU A 187 -4.65 -8.15 0.05
CA GLU A 187 -5.77 -8.38 0.97
C GLU A 187 -5.51 -9.54 1.93
N ASP A 188 -4.95 -10.65 1.43
CA ASP A 188 -4.59 -11.82 2.25
C ASP A 188 -3.55 -11.45 3.31
N HIS A 189 -2.66 -10.51 2.99
CA HIS A 189 -1.64 -10.03 3.93
C HIS A 189 -2.27 -9.17 5.02
N ALA A 190 -3.16 -8.24 4.66
CA ALA A 190 -3.91 -7.46 5.64
C ALA A 190 -4.73 -8.35 6.60
N VAL A 191 -5.37 -9.41 6.08
CA VAL A 191 -6.07 -10.41 6.90
C VAL A 191 -5.12 -11.05 7.92
N ARG A 192 -3.96 -11.53 7.47
CA ARG A 192 -2.96 -12.16 8.34
C ARG A 192 -2.48 -11.21 9.43
N LEU A 193 -2.15 -9.97 9.07
CA LEU A 193 -1.75 -8.94 10.03
C LEU A 193 -2.83 -8.71 11.10
N ALA A 194 -4.10 -8.65 10.69
CA ALA A 194 -5.21 -8.45 11.62
C ALA A 194 -5.50 -9.68 12.49
N GLN A 195 -5.25 -10.89 11.99
CA GLN A 195 -5.37 -12.12 12.76
C GLN A 195 -4.28 -12.20 13.83
N ASN A 196 -3.02 -11.95 13.46
CA ASN A 196 -1.89 -11.94 14.40
C ASN A 196 -2.12 -10.96 15.56
N ALA A 197 -2.66 -9.77 15.25
CA ALA A 197 -3.00 -8.77 16.27
C ALA A 197 -4.10 -9.23 17.24
N ARG A 198 -5.02 -10.10 16.81
CA ARG A 198 -6.10 -10.62 17.68
C ARG A 198 -5.60 -11.73 18.59
N THR A 199 -4.79 -12.64 18.09
CA THR A 199 -4.22 -13.76 18.89
C THR A 199 -3.50 -13.23 20.13
N PHE A 200 -2.78 -12.11 19.99
CA PHE A 200 -2.08 -11.45 21.10
C PHE A 200 -3.01 -11.02 22.24
N THR A 201 -4.26 -10.65 21.95
CA THR A 201 -5.20 -10.15 22.98
C THR A 201 -5.84 -11.26 23.83
N THR A 202 -5.86 -12.50 23.35
CA THR A 202 -6.66 -13.57 23.95
C THR A 202 -5.88 -14.60 24.76
N GLU A 203 -4.57 -14.77 24.56
CA GLU A 203 -3.92 -16.05 24.92
C GLU A 203 -2.83 -16.02 26.02
N LYS A 204 -2.41 -14.89 26.58
CA LYS A 204 -1.18 -14.92 27.38
C LYS A 204 -1.20 -14.06 28.66
N TRP A 205 -2.08 -14.43 29.59
CA TRP A 205 -1.99 -13.93 30.96
C TRP A 205 -1.10 -14.81 31.87
N ASP A 206 -0.73 -16.02 31.43
CA ASP A 206 -0.13 -17.04 32.31
C ASP A 206 1.06 -17.81 31.70
N ALA A 207 1.55 -17.43 30.51
CA ALA A 207 2.74 -18.06 29.95
C ALA A 207 3.94 -17.14 30.12
N ASP A 208 4.86 -17.61 30.97
CA ASP A 208 6.17 -17.02 31.28
C ASP A 208 6.86 -16.49 30.03
N ASP A 209 7.06 -15.17 29.97
CA ASP A 209 8.06 -14.36 29.22
C ASP A 209 8.51 -14.78 27.80
N ASP A 210 7.81 -15.70 27.13
CA ASP A 210 8.00 -15.96 25.72
C ASP A 210 7.46 -14.73 25.00
N ALA A 211 8.38 -13.80 24.72
CA ALA A 211 8.23 -12.55 24.01
C ALA A 211 7.48 -12.78 22.70
N GLY A 212 6.15 -12.80 22.79
CA GLY A 212 5.28 -13.03 21.66
C GLY A 212 5.50 -11.97 20.60
N ALA A 213 5.23 -12.34 19.34
CA ALA A 213 5.23 -11.44 18.21
C ALA A 213 4.41 -10.18 18.55
N GLN A 214 5.06 -9.01 18.48
CA GLN A 214 4.39 -7.75 18.76
C GLN A 214 3.40 -7.43 17.64
N PRO A 215 2.18 -6.99 17.94
CA PRO A 215 1.20 -6.67 16.90
C PRO A 215 1.68 -5.48 16.07
N LEU A 216 1.34 -5.44 14.78
CA LEU A 216 1.63 -4.31 13.90
C LEU A 216 1.06 -3.00 14.48
N GLN A 217 1.92 -2.01 14.69
CA GLN A 217 1.57 -0.68 15.20
C GLN A 217 1.72 0.41 14.13
N SER A 218 2.65 0.23 13.19
CA SER A 218 3.04 1.26 12.23
C SER A 218 2.91 0.76 10.79
N LEU A 219 2.07 1.43 9.99
CA LEU A 219 1.89 1.12 8.58
C LEU A 219 2.15 2.34 7.71
N VAL A 220 3.10 2.22 6.79
CA VAL A 220 3.49 3.27 5.85
C VAL A 220 3.34 2.75 4.43
N ILE A 221 2.54 3.45 3.61
CA ILE A 221 2.30 3.13 2.22
C ILE A 221 2.57 4.39 1.40
N LEU A 222 3.63 4.37 0.58
CA LEU A 222 4.06 5.50 -0.24
C LEU A 222 4.04 5.13 -1.72
N SER A 223 3.24 5.85 -2.52
CA SER A 223 3.13 5.63 -3.96
C SER A 223 2.78 4.20 -4.37
N ALA A 224 2.13 3.44 -3.49
CA ALA A 224 1.81 2.02 -3.67
C ALA A 224 0.30 1.81 -3.72
N ARG A 225 -0.14 0.65 -4.22
CA ARG A 225 -1.57 0.34 -4.34
C ARG A 225 -2.14 -0.15 -3.01
N LEU A 226 -3.29 0.42 -2.64
CA LEU A 226 -4.05 0.01 -1.47
C LEU A 226 -5.51 -0.14 -1.87
N THR A 227 -6.02 -1.37 -1.84
CA THR A 227 -7.43 -1.62 -2.15
C THR A 227 -8.31 -1.20 -0.97
N SER A 228 -9.54 -0.77 -1.27
CA SER A 228 -10.53 -0.49 -0.22
C SER A 228 -10.83 -1.71 0.64
N SER A 229 -10.75 -2.93 0.08
CA SER A 229 -10.91 -4.17 0.85
C SER A 229 -9.77 -4.39 1.84
N ALA A 230 -8.51 -4.16 1.44
CA ALA A 230 -7.36 -4.26 2.33
C ALA A 230 -7.40 -3.21 3.44
N LEU A 231 -7.84 -1.98 3.13
CA LEU A 231 -8.03 -0.90 4.10
C LEU A 231 -8.99 -1.28 5.23
N LEU A 232 -10.09 -1.97 4.91
CA LEU A 232 -11.09 -2.40 5.89
C LEU A 232 -10.62 -3.59 6.75
N LYS A 233 -9.49 -4.20 6.40
CA LYS A 233 -8.90 -5.34 7.09
C LYS A 233 -7.59 -4.98 7.80
N LEU A 234 -7.30 -3.69 7.93
CA LEU A 234 -6.13 -3.27 8.70
C LEU A 234 -6.28 -3.66 10.18
N PRO A 235 -5.17 -3.98 10.87
CA PRO A 235 -5.20 -4.30 12.28
C PRO A 235 -5.72 -3.12 13.12
N PRO A 236 -6.57 -3.37 14.13
CA PRO A 236 -7.03 -2.32 15.04
C PRO A 236 -5.94 -1.81 15.99
N SER A 237 -4.81 -2.52 16.09
CA SER A 237 -3.62 -2.16 16.86
C SER A 237 -2.80 -1.03 16.25
N LEU A 238 -3.11 -0.59 15.02
CA LEU A 238 -2.38 0.49 14.36
C LEU A 238 -2.51 1.81 15.13
N THR A 239 -1.36 2.39 15.44
CA THR A 239 -1.20 3.70 16.08
C THR A 239 -0.64 4.74 15.11
N HIS A 240 0.15 4.31 14.13
CA HIS A 240 0.75 5.18 13.11
C HIS A 240 0.35 4.70 11.72
N LEU A 241 -0.32 5.57 10.97
CA LEU A 241 -0.76 5.26 9.61
C LEU A 241 -0.35 6.38 8.66
N ALA A 242 0.44 6.03 7.65
CA ALA A 242 0.84 6.95 6.60
C ALA A 242 0.43 6.41 5.23
N LEU A 243 -0.46 7.12 4.55
CA LEU A 243 -1.03 6.78 3.24
C LEU A 243 -0.70 7.92 2.28
N ILE A 244 0.48 7.88 1.67
CA ILE A 244 1.08 9.01 0.97
C ILE A 244 1.09 8.75 -0.53
N ASN A 245 0.61 9.73 -1.32
CA ASN A 245 0.61 9.67 -2.79
C ASN A 245 -0.01 8.38 -3.35
N LEU A 246 -1.16 7.95 -2.81
CA LEU A 246 -1.84 6.77 -3.30
C LEU A 246 -2.48 7.03 -4.67
N PRO A 247 -2.37 6.10 -5.63
CA PRO A 247 -2.98 6.27 -6.95
C PRO A 247 -4.51 6.16 -6.91
N ASP A 248 -5.04 5.37 -5.97
CA ASP A 248 -6.45 5.04 -5.85
C ASP A 248 -7.09 5.74 -4.65
N THR A 249 -8.39 6.05 -4.78
CA THR A 249 -9.16 6.63 -3.68
C THR A 249 -9.53 5.60 -2.64
N ILE A 250 -9.52 6.03 -1.37
CA ILE A 250 -9.81 5.17 -0.23
C ILE A 250 -11.00 5.68 0.57
N LEU A 251 -11.72 4.78 1.25
CA LEU A 251 -12.89 5.11 2.07
C LEU A 251 -12.47 5.66 3.44
N LEU A 252 -11.92 6.88 3.48
CA LEU A 252 -11.38 7.52 4.69
C LEU A 252 -12.36 7.52 5.88
N TYR A 253 -13.66 7.73 5.61
CA TYR A 253 -14.70 7.76 6.65
C TYR A 253 -14.87 6.44 7.42
N ARG A 254 -14.33 5.32 6.91
CA ARG A 254 -14.33 4.03 7.58
C ARG A 254 -13.14 3.84 8.51
N LEU A 255 -12.03 4.55 8.28
CA LEU A 255 -10.81 4.39 9.06
C LEU A 255 -11.00 4.52 10.58
N PRO A 256 -11.82 5.45 11.11
CA PRO A 256 -12.02 5.54 12.55
C PRO A 256 -12.67 4.31 13.18
N SER A 257 -13.38 3.50 12.39
CA SER A 257 -13.94 2.22 12.86
C SER A 257 -12.96 1.05 12.75
N VAL A 258 -11.98 1.13 11.86
CA VAL A 258 -11.00 0.06 11.61
C VAL A 258 -9.78 0.22 12.50
N CYS A 259 -9.23 1.43 12.60
CA CYS A 259 -8.04 1.76 13.37
C CYS A 259 -8.39 2.82 14.42
N PRO A 260 -9.06 2.45 15.53
CA PRO A 260 -9.52 3.42 16.54
C PRO A 260 -8.37 4.03 17.36
N LEU A 261 -7.20 3.39 17.40
CA LEU A 261 -6.05 3.76 18.22
C LEU A 261 -5.04 4.68 17.52
N LEU A 262 -5.42 5.32 16.41
CA LEU A 262 -4.49 6.16 15.65
C LEU A 262 -4.07 7.39 16.46
N VAL A 263 -2.75 7.54 16.61
CA VAL A 263 -2.04 8.68 17.20
C VAL A 263 -1.48 9.59 16.11
N PHE A 264 -1.10 9.02 14.97
CA PHE A 264 -0.53 9.73 13.82
C PHE A 264 -1.21 9.28 12.53
N LEU A 265 -1.65 10.25 11.72
CA LEU A 265 -2.22 10.02 10.40
C LEU A 265 -1.59 10.95 9.35
N ASP A 266 -0.94 10.39 8.33
CA ASP A 266 -0.42 11.13 7.18
C ASP A 266 -1.21 10.76 5.92
N LEU A 267 -1.84 11.76 5.29
CA LEU A 267 -2.57 11.65 4.02
C LEU A 267 -1.96 12.57 2.94
N SER A 268 -0.68 12.91 3.06
CA SER A 268 -0.02 13.86 2.17
C SER A 268 0.01 13.41 0.71
N HIS A 269 0.01 14.39 -0.20
CA HIS A 269 0.19 14.24 -1.66
C HIS A 269 -0.82 13.33 -2.36
N ASN A 270 -1.96 13.06 -1.73
CA ASN A 270 -3.05 12.34 -2.37
C ASN A 270 -3.83 13.29 -3.28
N SER A 271 -3.64 13.15 -4.60
CA SER A 271 -4.27 14.00 -5.62
C SER A 271 -5.80 13.97 -5.56
N TRP A 272 -6.38 12.84 -5.17
CA TRP A 272 -7.82 12.66 -5.02
C TRP A 272 -8.44 13.46 -3.88
N LEU A 273 -7.65 14.00 -2.94
CA LEU A 273 -8.13 14.95 -1.93
C LEU A 273 -8.30 16.38 -2.49
N ASN A 274 -7.71 16.68 -3.65
CA ASN A 274 -7.76 18.00 -4.26
C ASN A 274 -9.00 18.19 -5.15
N GLU A 275 -9.64 17.09 -5.57
CA GLU A 275 -10.84 17.10 -6.41
C GLU A 275 -12.04 17.67 -5.64
N HIS A 276 -12.77 18.61 -6.26
CA HIS A 276 -13.85 19.36 -5.59
C HIS A 276 -14.96 18.45 -5.04
N ASP A 277 -15.33 17.41 -5.78
CA ASP A 277 -16.38 16.45 -5.39
C ASP A 277 -15.95 15.56 -4.21
N ARG A 278 -14.65 15.35 -4.03
CA ARG A 278 -14.09 14.47 -2.98
C ARG A 278 -13.67 15.21 -1.71
N ARG A 279 -13.78 16.54 -1.69
CA ARG A 279 -13.67 17.37 -0.47
C ARG A 279 -14.66 16.93 0.61
N VAL A 280 -15.79 16.36 0.18
CA VAL A 280 -16.83 15.86 1.08
C VAL A 280 -16.33 14.67 1.90
N ASP A 281 -15.38 13.88 1.42
CA ASP A 281 -14.98 12.65 2.12
C ASP A 281 -14.17 12.91 3.40
N LEU A 282 -13.27 13.91 3.43
CA LEU A 282 -12.60 14.33 4.68
C LEU A 282 -13.60 14.88 5.70
N MET A 283 -14.60 15.61 5.22
CA MET A 283 -15.68 16.15 6.05
C MET A 283 -16.68 15.06 6.46
N ARG A 284 -16.65 13.85 5.89
CA ARG A 284 -17.49 12.73 6.35
C ARG A 284 -16.84 11.91 7.44
N VAL A 285 -15.53 12.07 7.67
CA VAL A 285 -14.82 11.37 8.74
C VAL A 285 -15.36 11.82 10.10
N ASP A 286 -15.64 10.84 10.95
CA ASP A 286 -16.00 11.06 12.36
C ASP A 286 -14.73 11.17 13.21
N TRP A 287 -14.11 12.36 13.18
CA TRP A 287 -12.86 12.67 13.87
C TRP A 287 -12.93 12.53 15.40
N THR A 288 -14.14 12.49 15.96
CA THR A 288 -14.35 12.33 17.42
C THR A 288 -13.99 10.93 17.92
N ARG A 289 -13.97 9.92 17.03
CA ARG A 289 -13.61 8.54 17.37
C ARG A 289 -12.13 8.33 17.63
N TRP A 290 -11.27 9.19 17.10
CA TRP A 290 -9.82 9.10 17.28
C TRP A 290 -9.35 9.89 18.49
N THR A 291 -9.74 9.49 19.68
CA THR A 291 -9.42 10.20 20.92
C THR A 291 -7.92 10.37 21.16
N GLN A 292 -7.09 9.49 20.59
CA GLN A 292 -5.63 9.51 20.75
C GLN A 292 -4.87 10.23 19.62
N LEU A 293 -5.56 10.69 18.57
CA LEU A 293 -4.90 11.35 17.43
C LEU A 293 -4.24 12.64 17.89
N LYS A 294 -2.92 12.75 17.67
CA LYS A 294 -2.10 13.92 18.03
C LYS A 294 -1.64 14.70 16.81
N ARG A 295 -1.42 14.02 15.69
CA ARG A 295 -0.88 14.63 14.46
C ARG A 295 -1.63 14.18 13.23
N LEU A 296 -2.03 15.15 12.41
CA LEU A 296 -2.67 14.95 11.10
C LEU A 296 -1.85 15.69 10.04
N VAL A 297 -1.27 14.95 9.10
CA VAL A 297 -0.40 15.50 8.05
C VAL A 297 -1.15 15.50 6.71
N LEU A 298 -1.27 16.67 6.08
CA LEU A 298 -2.07 16.93 4.87
C LEU A 298 -1.27 17.73 3.82
N ARG A 299 0.04 17.47 3.70
CA ARG A 299 0.92 18.24 2.80
C ARG A 299 0.52 18.02 1.34
N GLY A 300 0.51 19.08 0.54
CA GLY A 300 0.12 18.99 -0.89
C GLY A 300 -1.34 18.56 -1.14
N CYS A 301 -2.17 18.59 -0.09
CA CYS A 301 -3.60 18.32 -0.17
C CYS A 301 -4.39 19.60 0.14
N TYR A 302 -5.58 19.71 -0.43
CA TYR A 302 -6.52 20.78 -0.12
C TYR A 302 -7.14 20.53 1.26
N VAL A 303 -7.00 21.49 2.17
CA VAL A 303 -7.57 21.43 3.51
C VAL A 303 -8.77 22.39 3.60
N PRO A 304 -10.01 21.89 3.78
CA PRO A 304 -11.15 22.75 4.04
C PRO A 304 -10.95 23.58 5.30
N HIS A 305 -11.35 24.86 5.26
CA HIS A 305 -11.21 25.79 6.39
C HIS A 305 -11.96 25.34 7.66
N GLU A 306 -13.02 24.54 7.51
CA GLU A 306 -13.79 23.97 8.63
C GLU A 306 -13.12 22.73 9.26
N LEU A 307 -12.14 22.12 8.58
CA LEU A 307 -11.54 20.86 9.01
C LEU A 307 -10.86 20.97 10.39
N PRO A 308 -10.06 22.01 10.70
CA PRO A 308 -9.44 22.13 12.02
C PRO A 308 -10.46 22.18 13.16
N ALA A 309 -11.52 22.98 13.00
CA ALA A 309 -12.59 23.08 13.98
C ALA A 309 -13.33 21.73 14.17
N LYS A 310 -13.48 20.97 13.08
CA LYS A 310 -14.11 19.65 13.12
C LYS A 310 -13.22 18.58 13.77
N VAL A 311 -11.92 18.57 13.45
CA VAL A 311 -10.94 17.62 13.99
C VAL A 311 -10.78 17.80 15.50
N ASN A 312 -10.72 19.06 15.95
CA ASN A 312 -10.53 19.41 17.37
C ASN A 312 -11.84 19.51 18.17
N LYS A 313 -12.98 19.16 17.55
CA LYS A 313 -14.26 19.18 18.25
C LYS A 313 -14.23 18.21 19.44
N SER A 314 -14.52 18.73 20.62
CA SER A 314 -14.61 17.98 21.89
C SER A 314 -13.28 17.34 22.35
N ARG A 315 -12.13 17.90 21.95
CA ARG A 315 -10.81 17.47 22.45
C ARG A 315 -10.28 18.43 23.52
N TRP A 316 -9.48 17.88 24.42
CA TRP A 316 -8.73 18.67 25.41
C TRP A 316 -7.40 19.15 24.83
N ASP A 317 -6.72 18.27 24.10
CA ASP A 317 -5.51 18.58 23.35
C ASP A 317 -5.83 18.72 21.86
N ASP A 318 -5.44 19.84 21.27
CA ASP A 318 -5.61 20.08 19.84
C ASP A 318 -4.70 19.14 19.03
N VAL A 319 -5.26 18.59 17.95
CA VAL A 319 -4.50 17.83 16.95
C VAL A 319 -3.65 18.80 16.14
N ALA A 320 -2.34 18.56 16.07
CA ALA A 320 -1.46 19.33 15.22
C ALA A 320 -1.70 18.97 13.75
N ILE A 321 -2.19 19.93 12.97
CA ILE A 321 -2.44 19.78 11.53
C ILE A 321 -1.26 20.38 10.75
N ILE A 322 -0.53 19.54 10.02
CA ILE A 322 0.67 19.93 9.25
C ILE A 322 0.34 20.01 7.76
N GLN A 323 0.63 21.15 7.12
CA GLN A 323 0.25 21.41 5.71
C GLN A 323 1.43 21.69 4.75
N GLU A 324 2.65 21.90 5.24
CA GLU A 324 3.84 22.29 4.43
C GLU A 324 4.43 21.17 3.58
#